data_AF-A0A3D1YVT4-F1
#
_entry.id   AF-A0A3D1YVT4-F1
#
_cell.length_a   1.000
_cell.length_b   1.000
_cell.length_c   1.000
_cell.angle_alpha   90.00
_cell.angle_beta   90.00
_cell.angle_gamma   90.00
#
_symmetry.space_group_name_H-M   'P 1'
#
loop_
_entity.id
_entity.type
_entity.pdbx_description
1 polymer ?
#
loop_
_entity_poly.entity_id
_entity_poly.type
_entity_poly.pdbx_seq_one_letter_code
_entity_poly.pdbx_strand_id
1 'polypeptide(L)' 'MEVDVSEGIVTLTGEVANFTQKKIAEYIAFSVHGVVDLLNELHVRGLRRPAA' A
#
# COMPACT_ATOMS: atom_id res chain seq x y z
N MET A 1 5.06 -8.76 0.91
CA MET A 1 4.63 -7.44 1.39
C MET A 1 5.81 -6.84 2.07
N GLU A 2 6.18 -5.64 1.66
CA GLU A 2 7.36 -4.93 2.14
C GLU A 2 6.96 -3.48 2.47
N VAL A 3 7.67 -2.90 3.42
CA VAL A 3 7.43 -1.57 3.97
C VAL A 3 8.76 -0.85 4.04
N ASP A 4 8.84 0.30 3.37
CA ASP A 4 9.99 1.20 3.44
C ASP A 4 9.55 2.54 4.03
N VAL A 5 10.43 3.19 4.79
CA VAL A 5 10.18 4.50 5.39
C VAL A 5 11.39 5.38 5.19
N SER A 6 11.19 6.50 4.51
CA SER A 6 12.23 7.51 4.28
C SER A 6 11.66 8.90 4.49
N GLU A 7 12.27 9.67 5.39
CA GLU A 7 11.89 11.07 5.69
C GLU A 7 10.39 11.28 6.01
N GLY A 8 9.77 10.31 6.69
CA GLY A 8 8.34 10.35 7.01
C GLY A 8 7.41 9.93 5.86
N ILE A 9 7.96 9.57 4.69
CA ILE A 9 7.22 8.98 3.58
C ILE A 9 7.25 7.46 3.72
N VAL A 10 6.08 6.84 3.77
CA VAL A 10 5.94 5.39 3.85
C VAL A 10 5.64 4.83 2.46
N THR A 11 6.33 3.76 2.07
CA THR A 11 6.04 3.04 0.82
C THR A 11 5.59 1.61 1.13
N LEU A 12 4.41 1.25 0.64
CA LEU A 12 3.84 -0.09 0.79
C LEU A 12 3.85 -0.83 -0.54
N THR A 13 4.55 -1.96 -0.62
CA THR A 13 4.65 -2.78 -1.84
C THR A 13 4.22 -4.23 -1.60
N GLY A 14 3.71 -4.87 -2.65
CA GLY A 14 3.32 -6.27 -2.65
C GLY A 14 1.86 -6.51 -3.03
N GLU A 15 1.33 -7.66 -2.63
CA GLU A 15 -0.02 -8.09 -3.01
C GLU A 15 -0.97 -8.19 -1.81
N VAL A 16 -2.24 -7.86 -2.04
CA VAL A 16 -3.35 -8.03 -1.09
C VAL A 16 -4.51 -8.79 -1.75
N ALA A 17 -5.39 -9.39 -0.95
CA ALA A 17 -6.44 -10.25 -1.50
C ALA A 17 -7.60 -9.46 -2.15
N ASN A 18 -7.84 -8.22 -1.73
CA ASN A 18 -8.94 -7.40 -2.22
C ASN A 18 -8.67 -5.90 -2.02
N PHE A 19 -9.51 -5.06 -2.63
CA PHE A 19 -9.39 -3.61 -2.54
C PHE A 19 -9.60 -3.08 -1.11
N THR A 20 -10.47 -3.72 -0.33
CA THR A 20 -10.71 -3.36 1.07
C THR A 20 -9.43 -3.48 1.89
N GLN A 21 -8.68 -4.58 1.74
CA GLN A 21 -7.38 -4.75 2.39
C GLN A 21 -6.37 -3.69 1.93
N LYS A 22 -6.35 -3.34 0.63
CA LYS A 22 -5.51 -2.24 0.12
C LYS A 22 -5.79 -0.92 0.84
N LYS A 23 -7.07 -0.55 0.98
CA LYS A 23 -7.48 0.71 1.63
C LYS A 23 -7.28 0.69 3.14
N ILE A 24 -7.47 -0.45 3.80
CA ILE A 24 -7.20 -0.59 5.24
C ILE A 24 -5.70 -0.42 5.50
N ALA A 25 -4.84 -1.06 4.70
CA ALA A 25 -3.39 -0.90 4.82
C ALA A 25 -2.97 0.57 4.64
N GLU A 26 -3.58 1.27 3.68
CA GLU A 26 -3.36 2.70 3.46
C GLU A 26 -3.71 3.53 4.69
N TYR A 27 -4.92 3.34 5.22
CA TYR A 27 -5.42 4.09 6.36
C TYR A 27 -4.59 3.85 7.62
N ILE A 28 -4.22 2.60 7.89
CA ILE A 28 -3.40 2.25 9.05
C ILE A 28 -2.02 2.88 8.93
N ALA A 29 -1.35 2.76 7.78
CA ALA A 29 -0.03 3.34 7.59
C ALA A 29 -0.05 4.87 7.77
N PHE A 30 -1.06 5.55 7.21
CA PHE A 30 -1.20 6.99 7.34
C PHE A 30 -1.55 7.46 8.76
N SER A 31 -2.13 6.57 9.60
CA SER A 31 -2.46 6.90 10.99
C SER A 31 -1.25 6.89 11.93
N VAL A 32 -0.10 6.40 11.47
CA VAL A 32 1.12 6.35 12.29
C VAL A 32 1.69 7.76 12.46
N HIS A 33 1.99 8.12 13.70
CA HIS A 33 2.55 9.43 14.02
C HIS A 33 3.91 9.66 13.33
N GLY A 34 4.08 10.84 12.73
CA GLY A 34 5.28 11.19 11.99
C GLY A 34 5.26 10.79 10.51
N VAL A 35 4.21 10.09 10.05
CA VAL A 35 3.97 9.88 8.62
C VAL A 35 3.51 11.19 8.00
N VAL A 36 4.21 11.62 6.96
CA VAL A 36 3.98 12.85 6.20
C VAL A 36 3.26 12.53 4.89
N ASP A 37 3.65 11.42 4.23
CA ASP A 37 3.03 10.97 2.99
C ASP A 37 3.10 9.43 2.85
N LEU A 38 2.32 8.88 1.92
CA LEU A 38 2.19 7.44 1.73
C LEU A 38 2.07 7.06 0.24
N LEU A 39 3.03 6.25 -0.22
CA LEU A 39 3.04 5.62 -1.53
C LEU A 39 2.46 4.19 -1.43
N ASN A 40 1.21 4.01 -1.86
CA ASN A 40 0.51 2.72 -1.82
C ASN A 40 0.56 1.97 -3.15
N GLU A 41 1.63 1.20 -3.34
CA GLU A 41 1.88 0.34 -4.50
C GLU A 41 1.36 -1.10 -4.30
N LEU A 42 0.45 -1.33 -3.35
CA LEU A 42 -0.14 -2.65 -3.17
C LEU A 42 -1.03 -3.02 -4.36
N HIS A 43 -0.93 -4.25 -4.85
CA HIS A 43 -1.75 -4.77 -5.95
C HIS A 43 -2.77 -5.79 -5.43
N VAL A 44 -4.00 -5.74 -5.93
CA VAL A 44 -5.00 -6.76 -5.62
C VAL A 44 -4.69 -8.02 -6.43
N ARG A 45 -4.46 -9.13 -5.73
CA ARG A 45 -4.19 -10.44 -6.33
C ARG A 45 -5.33 -10.83 -7.26
N GLY A 46 -4.98 -11.31 -8.45
CA GLY A 46 -5.96 -11.70 -9.47
C GLY A 46 -6.53 -10.53 -10.29
N LEU A 47 -6.26 -9.27 -9.90
CA LEU A 47 -6.50 -8.11 -10.76
C LEU A 47 -5.38 -7.96 -11.80
N ARG A 48 -5.07 -9.04 -12.54
CA ARG A 48 -4.29 -8.91 -13.77
C ARG A 48 -5.21 -8.28 -14.80
N ARG A 49 -4.88 -7.08 -15.28
CA ARG A 49 -5.42 -6.66 -16.58
C ARG A 49 -4.95 -7.70 -17.60
N PRO A 50 -5.84 -8.28 -18.43
CA PRO A 50 -5.38 -9.08 -19.55
C PRO A 50 -4.40 -8.23 -20.36
N ALA A 51 -3.27 -8.81 -20.75
CA ALA A 51 -2.38 -8.18 -21.70
C ALA A 51 -3.21 -7.92 -22.97
N ALA A 52 -3.33 -6.65 -23.34
CA ALA A 52 -3.91 -6.23 -24.61
C ALA A 52 -3.00 -6.63 -25.77
#